data_AF-A0A2D4WWV9-F1
#
_entry.id   AF-A0A2D4WWV9-F1
#
_cell.length_a   1.000
_cell.length_b   1.000
_cell.length_c   1.000
_cell.angle_alpha   90.00
_cell.angle_beta   90.00
_cell.angle_gamma   90.00
#
_symmetry.space_group_name_H-M   'P 1'
#
loop_
_entity.id
_entity.type
_entity.pdbx_description
1 polymer ?
#
loop_
_entity_poly.entity_id
_entity_poly.type
_entity_poly.pdbx_seq_one_letter_code
_entity_poly.pdbx_strand_id
1 'polypeptide(L)' 'MKSNEKDAKIGLLAQDVQKVLPELVKESDDKQGTLSVNYQGLIPVLINAIKEQQEQIDELKQLLNK' A
#
# COMPACT_ATOMS: atom_id res chain seq x y z
N MET A 1 6.12 5.58 35.79
CA MET A 1 6.72 4.63 34.83
C MET A 1 5.93 4.73 33.53
N LYS A 2 6.58 5.09 32.42
CA LYS A 2 5.90 5.22 31.12
C LYS A 2 5.56 3.80 30.61
N SER A 3 4.29 3.56 30.34
CA SER A 3 3.76 2.31 29.80
C SER A 3 4.32 2.09 28.40
N ASN A 4 5.21 1.09 28.26
CA ASN A 4 5.66 0.58 26.97
C ASN A 4 4.61 -0.39 26.41
N GLU A 5 3.40 0.08 26.12
CA GLU A 5 2.54 -0.65 25.19
C GLU A 5 3.11 -0.38 23.79
N LYS A 6 3.73 -1.40 23.20
CA LYS A 6 4.10 -1.38 21.79
C LYS A 6 2.79 -1.35 21.01
N ASP A 7 2.33 -0.16 20.65
CA ASP A 7 1.20 -0.01 19.74
C ASP A 7 1.48 -0.87 18.49
N ALA A 8 0.65 -1.88 18.28
CA ALA A 8 0.76 -2.73 17.11
C ALA A 8 0.50 -1.85 15.88
N LYS A 9 1.57 -1.55 15.14
CA LYS A 9 1.46 -0.79 13.89
C LYS A 9 1.13 -1.77 12.77
N ILE A 10 -0.04 -1.61 12.17
CA ILE A 10 -0.39 -2.27 10.92
C ILE A 10 0.38 -1.57 9.80
N GLY A 11 1.05 -2.34 8.96
CA GLY A 11 1.86 -1.83 7.86
C GLY A 11 2.03 -2.88 6.76
N LEU A 12 2.80 -2.52 5.73
CA LEU A 12 3.10 -3.39 4.60
C LEU A 12 4.49 -4.01 4.73
N LEU A 13 4.65 -5.24 4.24
CA LEU A 13 5.97 -5.86 4.09
C LEU A 13 6.66 -5.23 2.87
N ALA A 14 7.78 -4.55 3.10
CA ALA A 14 8.49 -3.83 2.04
C ALA A 14 8.91 -4.74 0.88
N GLN A 15 9.26 -6.00 1.16
CA GLN A 15 9.62 -7.01 0.16
C GLN A 15 8.45 -7.38 -0.75
N ASP A 16 7.22 -7.38 -0.23
CA ASP A 16 6.04 -7.66 -1.06
C ASP A 16 5.65 -6.45 -1.89
N VAL A 17 5.75 -5.24 -1.32
CA VAL A 17 5.58 -4.00 -2.08
C VAL A 17 6.63 -3.91 -3.20
N GLN A 18 7.89 -4.26 -2.93
CA GLN A 18 8.97 -4.18 -3.91
C GLN A 18 8.72 -5.06 -5.15
N LYS A 19 8.06 -6.21 -5.00
CA LYS A 19 7.73 -7.11 -6.12
C LYS A 19 6.71 -6.51 -7.09
N VAL A 20 5.84 -5.61 -6.61
CA VAL A 20 4.70 -5.09 -7.38
C VAL A 20 4.88 -3.61 -7.74
N LEU A 21 5.44 -2.83 -6.82
CA LEU A 21 5.63 -1.37 -6.88
C LEU A 21 7.05 -1.01 -6.38
N PRO A 22 8.11 -1.42 -7.09
CA PRO A 22 9.50 -1.23 -6.66
C PRO A 22 9.85 0.25 -6.42
N GLU A 23 9.25 1.18 -7.14
CA GLU A 23 9.42 2.63 -6.99
C GLU A 23 8.92 3.18 -5.65
N LEU A 24 8.09 2.41 -4.94
CA LEU A 24 7.60 2.75 -3.61
C LEU A 24 8.47 2.18 -2.50
N VAL A 25 9.59 1.53 -2.81
CA VAL A 25 10.50 0.97 -1.82
C VAL A 25 11.85 1.66 -1.91
N LYS A 26 12.38 2.04 -0.75
CA LYS A 26 13.73 2.60 -0.60
C LYS A 26 14.58 1.66 0.23
N GLU A 27 15.77 1.40 -0.26
CA GLU A 27 16.83 0.73 0.47
C GLU A 27 17.68 1.79 1.19
N SER A 28 17.97 1.56 2.46
CA SER A 28 18.87 2.42 3.24
C SER A 28 20.33 2.01 3.03
N ASP A 29 21.26 2.96 3.16
CA ASP A 29 22.71 2.71 3.08
C ASP A 29 23.30 2.01 4.32
N ASP A 30 22.48 1.39 5.17
CA ASP A 30 22.98 0.62 6.31
C ASP A 30 23.59 -0.72 5.84
N LYS A 31 24.35 -1.39 6.73
CA LYS A 31 25.02 -2.66 6.39
C LYS A 31 24.07 -3.79 5.98
N GLN A 32 22.77 -3.64 6.25
CA GLN A 32 21.75 -4.66 6.05
C GLN A 32 20.86 -4.37 4.84
N GLY A 33 20.99 -3.19 4.20
CA GLY A 33 20.12 -2.77 3.12
C GLY A 33 18.66 -2.69 3.57
N THR A 34 18.38 -2.07 4.73
CA THR A 34 17.01 -2.05 5.27
C THR A 34 16.03 -1.44 4.28
N LEU A 35 14.99 -2.20 3.93
CA LEU A 35 13.93 -1.76 3.03
C LEU A 35 12.83 -1.02 3.77
N SER A 36 12.36 0.08 3.19
CA SER A 36 11.30 0.93 3.71
C SER A 36 10.28 1.29 2.63
N VAL A 37 9.01 1.41 3.00
CA VAL A 37 7.93 1.75 2.07
C VAL A 37 7.68 3.27 2.08
N ASN A 38 7.60 3.87 0.91
CA ASN A 38 7.14 5.24 0.68
C ASN A 38 5.61 5.30 0.74
N TYR A 39 5.05 5.39 1.96
CA TYR A 39 3.60 5.47 2.17
C TYR A 39 2.94 6.69 1.53
N GLN A 40 3.66 7.82 1.39
CA GLN A 40 3.12 8.99 0.68
C GLN A 40 2.98 8.71 -0.82
N GLY A 41 3.93 7.96 -1.40
CA GLY A 41 3.86 7.52 -2.80
C GLY A 41 2.73 6.52 -3.07
N LEU A 42 2.22 5.82 -2.05
CA LEU A 42 1.04 4.95 -2.21
C LEU A 42 -0.25 5.72 -2.46
N ILE A 43 -0.37 6.96 -1.98
CA ILE A 43 -1.61 7.76 -2.08
C ILE A 43 -2.14 7.85 -3.52
N PRO A 44 -1.35 8.30 -4.53
CA PRO A 44 -1.85 8.37 -5.90
C PRO A 44 -2.21 7.00 -6.49
N VAL A 45 -1.48 5.93 -6.13
CA VAL A 45 -1.78 4.56 -6.57
C VAL A 45 -3.13 4.11 -6.03
N LEU A 46 -3.39 4.34 -4.73
CA LEU A 46 -4.66 4.00 -4.08
C LEU A 46 -5.84 4.78 -4.68
N ILE A 47 -5.64 6.07 -5.00
CA ILE A 47 -6.69 6.89 -5.64
C ILE A 47 -7.07 6.29 -7.01
N ASN A 48 -6.10 5.86 -7.81
CA ASN A 48 -6.39 5.24 -9.10
C ASN A 48 -7.05 3.87 -8.93
N ALA A 49 -6.57 3.03 -8.00
CA ALA A 49 -7.18 1.74 -7.71
C ALA A 49 -8.66 1.88 -7.28
N ILE A 50 -9.01 2.89 -6.47
CA ILE A 50 -10.39 3.16 -6.08
C ILE A 50 -11.24 3.56 -7.29
N LYS A 51 -10.71 4.36 -8.22
CA LYS A 51 -11.43 4.74 -9.44
C LYS A 51 -11.68 3.54 -10.34
N GLU A 52 -10.66 2.72 -10.59
CA GLU A 52 -10.79 1.49 -11.38
C GLU A 52 -11.78 0.51 -10.74
N GLN A 53 -11.74 0.39 -9.41
CA GLN A 53 -12.71 -0.42 -8.68
C GLN A 53 -14.13 0.14 -8.78
N GLN A 54 -14.30 1.47 -8.78
CA GLN A 54 -15.60 2.11 -8.95
C GLN A 54 -16.18 1.82 -10.35
N GLU A 55 -15.35 1.87 -11.39
CA GLU A 55 -15.75 1.50 -12.76
C GLU A 55 -16.23 0.04 -12.83
N GLN A 56 -15.49 -0.89 -12.22
CA GLN A 56 -15.89 -2.30 -12.15
C GLN A 56 -17.22 -2.49 -11.40
N ILE A 57 -17.43 -1.76 -10.29
CA ILE A 57 -18.69 -1.81 -9.54
C ILE A 57 -19.85 -1.32 -10.40
N ASP A 58 -19.67 -0.24 -11.16
CA ASP A 58 -20.74 0.32 -11.99
C ASP A 58 -21.06 -0.60 -13.17
N GLU A 59 -20.07 -1.26 -13.77
CA GLU A 59 -20.27 -2.30 -14.77
C GLU A 59 -21.08 -3.48 -14.19
N LEU A 60 -20.68 -4.00 -13.02
CA LEU A 60 -21.38 -5.10 -12.36
C LEU A 60 -22.84 -4.72 -12.02
N LYS A 61 -23.10 -3.50 -11.55
CA LYS A 61 -24.46 -3.00 -11.30
C LYS A 61 -25.30 -2.93 -12.57
N GLN A 62 -24.72 -2.51 -13.69
CA GLN A 62 -25.42 -2.48 -14.97
C GLN A 62 -25.80 -3.88 -15.44
N LEU A 63 -24.94 -4.88 -15.22
CA LEU A 63 -25.25 -6.28 -15.56
C LEU A 63 -26.39 -6.85 -14.72
N LEU A 64 -26.51 -6.46 -13.45
CA LEU A 64 -27.59 -6.91 -12.55
C LEU A 64 -28.93 -6.21 -12.81
N ASN A 65 -28.91 -5.00 -13.36
CA ASN A 65 -30.11 -4.19 -13.62
C ASN A 65 -30.67 -4.36 -15.05
N LYS A 66 -30.18 -5.34 -15.80
CA LYS A 66 -30.74 -5.78 -17.09
C LYS A 66 -31.63 -7.00 -16.90
#